data_AF-A0A0H2S6P1-F1
#
_entry.id   AF-A0A0H2S6P1-F1
#
_cell.length_a   1.000
_cell.length_b   1.000
_cell.length_c   1.000
_cell.angle_alpha   90.00
_cell.angle_beta   90.00
_cell.angle_gamma   90.00
#
_symmetry.space_group_name_H-M   'P 1'
#
loop_
_entity.id
_entity.type
_entity.pdbx_description
1 polymer ?
#
loop_
_entity_poly.entity_id
_entity_poly.type
_entity_poly.pdbx_seq_one_letter_code
_entity_poly.pdbx_strand_id
1 'polypeptide(L)'
;MDRNEAEPEYIDIRLENIRVAYHALARRIRTVLLNQADDERRMSVARREVLEFGHEVHIIADIIPYQELLICLTSLASMVTQLDDACTAARDRPHASQRFLDSESRLITIGEMRCRNLVILLPGDRM
;
A
#
# COMPACT_ATOMS: atom_id res chain seq x y z
N MET A 1 6.58 -41.56 -22.91
CA MET A 1 6.12 -40.18 -23.19
C MET A 1 5.13 -39.83 -22.11
N ASP A 2 5.62 -39.39 -20.95
CA ASP A 2 4.77 -38.97 -19.84
C ASP A 2 4.24 -37.57 -20.15
N ARG A 3 2.96 -37.49 -20.51
CA ARG A 3 2.26 -36.22 -20.57
C ARG A 3 2.00 -35.79 -19.14
N ASN A 4 2.87 -34.92 -18.64
CA ASN A 4 2.67 -34.19 -17.40
C ASN A 4 1.54 -33.17 -17.69
N GLU A 5 0.30 -33.65 -17.71
CA GLU A 5 -0.89 -32.81 -17.82
C GLU A 5 -1.05 -32.11 -16.47
N ALA A 6 -0.53 -30.88 -16.38
CA ALA A 6 -0.73 -30.03 -15.21
C ALA A 6 -2.25 -29.86 -15.01
N GLU A 7 -2.77 -30.37 -13.90
CA GLU A 7 -4.17 -30.19 -13.56
C GLU A 7 -4.49 -28.69 -13.41
N PRO A 8 -5.68 -28.24 -13.84
CA PRO A 8 -6.06 -26.84 -13.76
C PRO A 8 -6.10 -26.39 -12.30
N GLU A 9 -5.26 -25.41 -11.97
CA GLU A 9 -5.24 -24.76 -10.66
C GLU A 9 -6.60 -24.07 -10.44
N TYR A 10 -7.40 -24.59 -9.51
CA TYR A 10 -8.69 -24.00 -9.16
C TYR A 10 -8.46 -22.73 -8.34
N ILE A 11 -8.55 -21.57 -9.00
CA ILE A 11 -8.42 -20.27 -8.34
C ILE A 11 -9.78 -19.89 -7.74
N ASP A 12 -9.84 -19.69 -6.42
CA ASP A 12 -11.03 -19.15 -5.76
C ASP A 12 -11.30 -17.72 -6.30
N ILE A 13 -12.46 -17.53 -6.92
CA ILE A 13 -12.89 -16.26 -7.52
C ILE A 13 -12.80 -15.10 -6.49
N ARG A 14 -13.04 -15.39 -5.21
CA ARG A 14 -12.92 -14.38 -4.14
C ARG A 14 -11.48 -13.93 -3.96
N LEU A 15 -10.51 -14.85 -4.00
CA LEU A 15 -9.10 -14.53 -3.90
C LEU A 15 -8.62 -13.69 -5.08
N GLU A 16 -9.07 -14.02 -6.30
CA GLU A 16 -8.73 -13.25 -7.49
C GLU A 16 -9.30 -11.82 -7.43
N ASN A 17 -10.55 -11.68 -6.97
CA ASN A 17 -11.15 -10.36 -6.77
C ASN A 17 -10.36 -9.49 -5.79
N ILE A 18 -9.82 -10.07 -4.70
CA ILE A 18 -8.96 -9.37 -3.74
C ILE A 18 -7.67 -8.91 -4.40
N ARG A 19 -7.02 -9.78 -5.18
CA ARG A 19 -5.76 -9.44 -5.89
C ARG A 19 -5.97 -8.29 -6.86
N VAL A 20 -7.04 -8.34 -7.66
CA VAL A 20 -7.43 -7.26 -8.57
C VAL A 20 -7.68 -5.95 -7.81
N ALA A 21 -8.47 -6.01 -6.74
CA ALA A 21 -8.78 -4.85 -5.92
C ALA A 21 -7.53 -4.25 -5.26
N TYR A 22 -6.63 -5.09 -4.73
CA TYR A 22 -5.34 -4.68 -4.18
C TYR A 22 -4.49 -3.92 -5.20
N HIS A 23 -4.35 -4.47 -6.42
CA HIS A 23 -3.54 -3.82 -7.46
C HIS A 23 -4.16 -2.49 -7.94
N ALA A 24 -5.49 -2.42 -8.01
CA ALA A 24 -6.19 -1.17 -8.33
C ALA A 24 -5.95 -0.11 -7.23
N LEU A 25 -6.07 -0.50 -5.96
CA LEU A 25 -5.80 0.36 -4.82
C LEU A 25 -4.34 0.85 -4.82
N ALA A 26 -3.37 -0.05 -4.93
CA ALA A 26 -1.94 0.28 -4.97
C ALA A 26 -1.60 1.30 -6.07
N ARG A 27 -2.21 1.15 -7.26
CA ARG A 27 -2.05 2.09 -8.37
C ARG A 27 -2.61 3.47 -8.02
N ARG A 28 -3.81 3.53 -7.43
CA ARG A 28 -4.45 4.78 -7.00
C ARG A 28 -3.62 5.49 -5.93
N ILE A 29 -3.15 4.76 -4.91
CA ILE A 29 -2.31 5.33 -3.84
C ILE A 29 -1.02 5.90 -4.44
N ARG A 30 -0.37 5.18 -5.35
CA ARG A 30 0.81 5.70 -6.06
C ARG A 30 0.49 7.00 -6.82
N THR A 31 -0.64 7.08 -7.50
CA THR A 31 -1.06 8.33 -8.19
C THR A 31 -1.32 9.47 -7.22
N VAL A 32 -1.92 9.22 -6.05
CA VAL A 32 -2.13 10.23 -5.01
C VAL A 32 -0.80 10.71 -4.45
N LEU A 33 0.10 9.77 -4.13
CA LEU A 33 1.46 10.06 -3.64
C LEU A 33 2.37 10.71 -4.66
N LEU A 34 2.06 10.71 -5.96
CA LEU A 34 2.82 11.48 -6.96
C LEU A 34 2.28 12.91 -7.12
N ASN A 35 0.99 13.12 -6.84
CA ASN A 35 0.31 14.40 -7.01
C ASN A 35 0.13 15.14 -5.67
N GLN A 36 1.13 15.05 -4.79
CA GLN A 36 1.09 15.50 -3.38
C GLN A 36 0.91 17.00 -3.17
N ALA A 37 0.75 17.78 -4.24
CA ALA A 37 1.09 19.19 -4.22
C ALA A 37 0.24 20.06 -3.28
N ASP A 38 -1.01 19.71 -2.94
CA ASP A 38 -1.83 20.53 -2.02
C ASP A 38 -3.15 19.88 -1.55
N ASP A 39 -3.32 18.56 -1.65
CA ASP A 39 -4.63 17.93 -1.44
C ASP A 39 -4.66 16.95 -0.27
N GLU A 40 -4.61 17.52 0.94
CA GLU A 40 -4.80 16.79 2.21
C GLU A 40 -6.11 15.99 2.21
N ARG A 41 -7.16 16.51 1.57
CA ARG A 41 -8.45 15.82 1.44
C ARG A 41 -8.31 14.55 0.61
N ARG A 42 -7.61 14.58 -0.52
CA ARG A 42 -7.34 13.38 -1.33
C ARG A 42 -6.47 12.36 -0.59
N MET A 43 -5.47 12.80 0.17
CA MET A 43 -4.66 11.89 0.98
C MET A 43 -5.49 11.23 2.09
N SER A 44 -6.35 11.99 2.77
CA SER A 44 -7.27 11.47 3.79
C SER A 44 -8.26 10.45 3.22
N VAL A 45 -8.83 10.73 2.04
CA VAL A 45 -9.71 9.78 1.33
C VAL A 45 -8.94 8.51 0.96
N ALA A 46 -7.75 8.64 0.38
CA ALA A 46 -6.91 7.52 0.00
C ALA A 46 -6.54 6.64 1.22
N ARG A 47 -6.22 7.28 2.36
CA ARG A 47 -5.93 6.59 3.62
C ARG A 47 -7.14 5.79 4.11
N ARG A 48 -8.33 6.37 4.06
CA ARG A 48 -9.57 5.68 4.43
C ARG A 48 -9.81 4.46 3.54
N GLU A 49 -9.62 4.59 2.22
CA GLU A 49 -9.79 3.47 1.28
C GLU A 49 -8.83 2.31 1.59
N VAL A 50 -7.58 2.59 1.99
CA VAL A 50 -6.62 1.56 2.40
C VAL A 50 -7.08 0.83 3.66
N LEU A 51 -7.63 1.56 4.64
CA LEU A 51 -8.13 0.98 5.88
C LEU A 51 -9.41 0.16 5.66
N GLU A 52 -10.33 0.65 4.84
CA GLU A 52 -11.55 -0.07 4.45
C GLU A 52 -11.20 -1.37 3.73
N PHE A 53 -10.27 -1.33 2.77
CA PHE A 53 -9.78 -2.53 2.10
C PHE A 53 -9.11 -3.51 3.07
N GLY A 54 -8.32 -3.01 4.04
CA GLY A 54 -7.73 -3.85 5.09
C GLY A 54 -8.78 -4.54 5.95
N HIS A 55 -9.90 -3.88 6.24
CA HIS A 55 -11.02 -4.49 6.93
C HIS A 55 -11.68 -5.59 6.11
N GLU A 56 -11.90 -5.37 4.80
CA GLU A 56 -12.43 -6.40 3.89
C GLU A 56 -11.53 -7.63 3.79
N VAL A 57 -10.21 -7.42 3.66
CA VAL A 57 -9.21 -8.50 3.66
C VAL A 57 -9.26 -9.30 4.97
N HIS A 58 -9.49 -8.63 6.11
CA HIS A 58 -9.57 -9.31 7.40
C HIS A 58 -10.82 -10.20 7.53
N ILE A 59 -11.95 -9.81 6.95
CA ILE A 59 -13.20 -10.59 6.97
C ILE A 59 -13.04 -11.95 6.28
N ILE A 60 -12.18 -12.02 5.26
CA ILE A 60 -11.95 -13.21 4.43
C ILE A 60 -10.54 -13.78 4.61
N ALA A 61 -9.91 -13.49 5.74
CA ALA A 61 -8.53 -13.93 6.03
C ALA A 61 -8.39 -15.46 6.07
N ASP A 62 -9.47 -16.20 6.33
CA ASP A 62 -9.52 -17.65 6.43
C ASP A 62 -9.30 -18.37 5.09
N ILE A 63 -9.62 -17.71 3.98
CA ILE A 63 -9.47 -18.26 2.62
C ILE A 63 -8.19 -17.80 1.91
N ILE A 64 -7.42 -16.87 2.51
CA ILE A 64 -6.20 -16.34 1.93
C ILE A 64 -5.00 -17.16 2.45
N PRO A 65 -4.08 -17.62 1.58
CA PRO A 65 -2.84 -18.24 2.04
C PRO A 65 -2.09 -17.33 3.01
N TYR A 66 -1.66 -17.86 4.14
CA TYR A 66 -1.06 -17.07 5.23
C TYR A 66 0.07 -16.13 4.76
N GLN A 67 0.92 -16.60 3.86
CA GLN A 67 2.01 -15.80 3.30
C GLN A 67 1.49 -14.62 2.45
N GLU A 68 0.46 -14.83 1.64
CA GLU A 68 -0.19 -13.76 0.86
C GLU A 68 -0.89 -12.75 1.78
N LEU A 69 -1.56 -13.23 2.82
CA LEU A 69 -2.21 -12.38 3.82
C LEU A 69 -1.20 -11.48 4.51
N LEU A 70 -0.06 -12.03 4.97
CA LEU A 70 1.01 -11.26 5.59
C LEU A 70 1.58 -10.18 4.65
N ILE A 71 1.84 -10.53 3.39
CA ILE A 71 2.36 -9.60 2.38
C ILE A 71 1.33 -8.48 2.15
N CYS A 72 0.05 -8.82 2.03
CA CYS A 72 -1.03 -7.87 1.84
C CYS A 72 -1.12 -6.89 3.01
N LEU A 73 -1.23 -7.39 4.24
CA LEU A 73 -1.35 -6.54 5.45
C LEU A 73 -0.12 -5.65 5.65
N THR A 74 1.09 -6.17 5.42
CA THR A 74 2.34 -5.39 5.50
C THR A 74 2.35 -4.27 4.46
N SER A 75 1.89 -4.57 3.24
CA SER A 75 1.82 -3.59 2.15
C SER A 75 0.79 -2.50 2.43
N LEU A 76 -0.38 -2.86 2.97
CA LEU A 76 -1.40 -1.89 3.37
C LEU A 76 -0.90 -0.99 4.50
N ALA A 77 -0.24 -1.54 5.52
CA ALA A 77 0.38 -0.74 6.58
C ALA A 77 1.40 0.25 6.00
N SER A 78 2.25 -0.19 5.08
CA SER A 78 3.21 0.69 4.39
C SER A 78 2.52 1.81 3.61
N MET A 79 1.41 1.53 2.91
CA MET A 79 0.65 2.55 2.19
C MET A 79 0.08 3.61 3.15
N VAL A 80 -0.46 3.20 4.31
CA VAL A 80 -0.96 4.13 5.33
C VAL A 80 0.18 5.03 5.83
N THR A 81 1.34 4.45 6.19
CA THR A 81 2.49 5.24 6.63
C THR A 81 2.94 6.24 5.57
N GLN A 82 3.05 5.84 4.30
CA GLN A 82 3.43 6.75 3.21
C GLN A 82 2.44 7.90 3.02
N LEU A 83 1.14 7.65 3.22
CA LEU A 83 0.11 8.69 3.14
C LEU A 83 0.17 9.65 4.33
N ASP A 84 0.41 9.14 5.54
CA ASP A 84 0.56 9.95 6.75
C ASP A 84 1.83 10.81 6.70
N ASP A 85 2.94 10.26 6.19
CA ASP A 85 4.19 10.98 5.95
C ASP A 85 3.99 12.08 4.90
N ALA A 86 3.28 11.78 3.81
CA ALA A 86 2.97 12.77 2.77
C ALA A 86 2.07 13.90 3.28
N CYS A 87 1.11 13.60 4.16
CA CYS A 87 0.28 14.62 4.81
C CYS A 87 1.12 15.55 5.70
N THR A 88 2.05 14.97 6.47
CA THR A 88 2.94 15.75 7.35
C THR A 88 3.86 16.64 6.52
N ALA A 89 4.50 16.09 5.48
CA ALA A 89 5.37 16.85 4.58
C ALA A 89 4.65 17.97 3.83
N ALA A 90 3.38 17.79 3.47
CA ALA A 90 2.56 18.82 2.83
C ALA A 90 2.26 19.98 3.80
N ARG A 91 1.97 19.68 5.06
CA ARG A 91 1.73 20.69 6.12
C ARG A 91 2.99 21.47 6.50
N ASP A 92 4.15 20.82 6.44
CA ASP A 92 5.45 21.41 6.79
C ASP A 92 6.08 22.24 5.66
N ARG A 93 5.47 22.30 4.47
CA ARG A 93 5.96 23.20 3.42
C ARG A 93 5.83 24.65 3.93
N PRO A 94 6.95 25.39 4.14
CA PRO A 94 6.83 26.82 4.34
C PRO A 94 6.10 27.39 3.12
N HIS A 95 5.16 28.31 3.32
CA HIS A 95 4.59 29.15 2.27
C HIS A 95 5.67 30.06 1.67
N ALA A 96 6.71 29.49 1.08
CA ALA A 96 7.76 30.19 0.39
C ALA A 96 7.20 30.56 -0.98
N SER A 97 6.69 31.77 -1.03
CA SER A 97 6.47 32.49 -2.28
C SER A 97 7.79 32.55 -3.03
N GLN A 98 8.05 31.70 -4.03
CA GLN A 98 9.05 31.99 -5.07
C GLN A 98 8.97 31.03 -6.25
N ARG A 99 8.64 31.62 -7.41
CA ARG A 99 8.98 31.18 -8.76
C ARG A 99 10.34 30.47 -8.78
N PHE A 100 10.43 29.26 -9.33
CA PHE A 100 11.57 28.86 -10.17
C PHE A 100 11.12 27.83 -11.21
N LEU A 101 11.25 28.25 -12.47
CA LEU A 101 11.24 27.43 -13.68
C LEU A 101 12.45 26.49 -13.68
N ASP A 102 12.31 25.42 -14.48
CA ASP A 102 13.35 24.60 -15.09
C ASP A 102 14.29 23.84 -14.14
N SER A 103 14.23 22.50 -14.20
CA SER A 103 15.36 21.66 -14.63
C SER A 103 15.04 20.18 -14.48
N GLU A 104 15.25 19.50 -15.60
CA GLU A 104 15.19 18.09 -15.90
C GLU A 104 15.75 17.10 -14.85
N SER A 105 15.22 15.88 -14.94
CA SER A 105 15.97 14.62 -14.81
C SER A 105 16.65 14.32 -13.47
N ARG A 106 16.06 13.38 -12.72
CA ARG A 106 16.77 12.20 -12.19
C ARG A 106 15.78 11.12 -11.75
N LEU A 107 15.79 10.03 -12.50
CA LEU A 107 15.28 8.72 -12.12
C LEU A 107 15.83 8.34 -10.74
N ILE A 108 14.93 8.06 -9.79
CA ILE A 108 15.30 7.44 -8.51
C ILE A 108 15.15 5.92 -8.68
N THR A 109 16.29 5.25 -8.78
CA THR A 109 16.46 3.82 -8.58
C THR A 109 15.98 3.45 -7.19
N ILE A 110 14.92 2.66 -7.06
CA ILE A 110 14.48 2.09 -5.78
C ILE A 110 15.41 0.90 -5.49
N GLY A 111 16.56 1.20 -4.91
CA GLY A 111 17.48 0.24 -4.35
C GLY A 111 18.01 0.82 -3.04
N GLU A 112 17.82 0.08 -1.95
CA GLU A 112 18.36 0.35 -0.62
C GLU A 112 17.77 1.56 0.15
N MET A 113 16.80 1.30 1.01
CA MET A 113 16.77 1.97 2.31
C MET A 113 16.20 1.07 3.41
N ARG A 114 17.13 0.29 3.95
CA ARG A 114 17.28 -0.23 5.33
C ARG A 114 16.03 -0.35 6.20
N CYS A 115 15.78 -1.61 6.55
CA CYS A 115 15.14 -2.05 7.79
C CYS A 115 15.65 -1.30 9.01
N ARG A 116 14.78 -0.55 9.72
CA ARG A 116 14.90 -0.33 11.17
C ARG A 116 13.51 -0.21 11.81
N ASN A 117 13.21 -1.19 12.66
CA ASN A 117 12.28 -1.16 13.79
C ASN A 117 10.82 -0.82 13.50
N LEU A 118 10.04 -1.81 13.06
CA LEU A 118 8.61 -1.88 13.39
C LEU A 118 8.42 -3.02 14.40
N VAL A 119 8.41 -2.68 15.68
CA VAL A 119 7.91 -3.58 16.74
C VAL A 119 6.39 -3.51 16.67
N ILE A 120 5.77 -4.54 16.10
CA ILE A 120 4.31 -4.72 16.17
C ILE A 120 4.02 -5.34 17.54
N LEU A 121 3.53 -4.52 18.48
CA LEU A 121 2.91 -5.02 19.71
C LEU A 121 1.56 -5.63 19.33
N LEU A 122 1.49 -6.96 19.27
CA LEU A 122 0.23 -7.69 19.24
C LEU A 122 -0.47 -7.50 20.60
N PRO A 123 -1.77 -7.16 20.65
CA PRO A 123 -2.51 -7.14 21.89
C PRO A 123 -2.84 -8.58 22.30
N GLY A 124 -2.06 -9.15 23.22
CA GLY A 124 -2.37 -10.49 23.70
C GLY A 124 -1.33 -11.05 24.67
N ASP A 125 -1.34 -10.53 25.90
CA ASP A 125 -1.02 -11.36 27.08
C ASP A 125 -1.88 -10.86 28.25
N ARG A 126 -3.10 -11.39 28.29
CA ARG A 126 -3.88 -11.55 29.52
C ARG A 126 -4.10 -13.04 29.71
N MET A 127 -3.26 -13.65 30.54
CA MET A 127 -3.66 -14.68 31.51
C MET A 127 -2.82 -14.50 32.77
#